data_AF-A0A654A686-F1
#
_entry.id   AF-A0A654A686-F1
#
_cell.length_a   1.000
_cell.length_b   1.000
_cell.length_c   1.000
_cell.angle_alpha   90.00
_cell.angle_beta   90.00
_cell.angle_gamma   90.00
#
_symmetry.space_group_name_H-M   'P 1'
#
loop_
_entity.id
_entity.type
_entity.pdbx_description
1 polymer ?
#
loop_
_entity_poly.entity_id
_entity_poly.type
_entity_poly.pdbx_seq_one_letter_code
_entity_poly.pdbx_strand_id
1 'polypeptide(L)' 'MAFQQSDLDQLRAALSTGIRSVTFADGRRTEYQNAGDLVAAIDMVEKSIAGEARAGRPRRRMTILQVGRRR' A
#
# COMPACT_ATOMS: atom_id res chain seq x y z
N MET A 1 2.44 9.88 0.43
CA MET A 1 3.18 9.28 -0.70
C MET A 1 2.51 7.95 -0.97
N ALA A 2 1.98 7.74 -2.17
CA ALA A 2 1.31 6.50 -2.55
C ALA A 2 2.37 5.51 -3.05
N PHE A 3 2.29 4.25 -2.61
CA PHE A 3 3.19 3.22 -3.13
C PHE A 3 2.65 2.69 -4.46
N GLN A 4 3.53 2.39 -5.41
CA GLN A 4 3.14 1.91 -6.73
C GLN A 4 3.41 0.43 -6.92
N GLN A 5 2.73 -0.17 -7.90
CA GLN A 5 2.93 -1.57 -8.24
C GLN A 5 4.35 -1.86 -8.73
N SER A 6 5.02 -0.87 -9.34
CA SER A 6 6.43 -0.94 -9.72
C SER A 6 7.36 -1.06 -8.51
N ASP A 7 7.03 -0.42 -7.39
CA ASP A 7 7.84 -0.52 -6.16
C ASP A 7 7.77 -1.93 -5.58
N LEU A 8 6.60 -2.58 -5.66
CA LEU A 8 6.42 -3.98 -5.26
C LEU A 8 7.29 -4.92 -6.11
N ASP A 9 7.32 -4.70 -7.43
CA ASP A 9 8.10 -5.52 -8.35
C ASP A 9 9.60 -5.41 -8.05
N GLN A 10 10.11 -4.19 -7.81
CA GLN A 10 11.50 -3.97 -7.43
C GLN A 10 11.86 -4.66 -6.11
N LEU A 11 10.98 -4.60 -5.09
CA LEU A 11 11.18 -5.30 -3.82
C LEU A 11 11.23 -6.83 -4.02
N ARG A 12 10.33 -7.38 -4.84
CA ARG A 12 10.30 -8.82 -5.14
C ARG A 12 11.54 -9.26 -5.93
N ALA A 13 11.98 -8.47 -6.89
CA ALA A 13 13.19 -8.72 -7.66
C ALA A 13 14.45 -8.70 -6.76
N ALA A 14 14.53 -7.74 -5.84
CA ALA A 14 15.61 -7.66 -4.85
C ALA A 14 15.62 -8.87 -3.92
N LEU A 15 14.45 -9.32 -3.43
CA LEU A 15 14.33 -10.55 -2.64
C LEU A 15 14.80 -11.78 -3.42
N SER A 16 14.38 -11.92 -4.67
CA SER A 16 14.73 -13.05 -5.54
C SER A 16 16.21 -13.09 -5.91
N THR A 17 16.85 -11.93 -6.04
CA THR A 17 18.28 -11.81 -6.37
C THR A 17 19.19 -11.88 -5.14
N GLY A 18 18.61 -11.85 -3.93
CA GLY A 18 19.35 -11.77 -2.67
C GLY A 18 19.99 -10.40 -2.43
N ILE A 19 19.59 -9.38 -3.20
CA ILE A 19 20.10 -8.03 -3.09
C ILE A 19 19.27 -7.30 -2.04
N ARG A 20 19.95 -6.66 -1.07
CA ARG A 20 19.27 -5.95 0.02
C ARG A 20 19.06 -4.47 -0.25
N SER A 21 19.38 -4.01 -1.45
CA SER A 21 19.24 -2.62 -1.86
C SER A 21 18.13 -2.51 -2.90
N VAL A 22 17.14 -1.66 -2.65
CA VAL A 22 16.03 -1.40 -3.57
C VAL A 22 16.03 0.07 -3.95
N THR A 23 15.92 0.34 -5.25
CA THR A 23 15.66 1.69 -5.75
C THR A 23 14.20 1.78 -6.12
N PHE A 24 13.47 2.64 -5.43
CA PHE A 24 12.07 2.91 -5.67
C PHE A 24 11.87 3.78 -6.91
N ALA A 25 10.66 3.78 -7.46
CA ALA A 25 10.32 4.56 -8.65
C ALA A 25 10.42 6.07 -8.43
N ASP A 26 10.40 6.52 -7.17
CA ASP A 26 10.63 7.91 -6.78
C ASP A 26 12.12 8.31 -6.78
N GLY A 27 13.01 7.38 -7.13
CA GLY A 27 14.47 7.58 -7.17
C GLY A 27 15.14 7.40 -5.81
N ARG A 28 14.40 7.07 -4.74
CA ARG A 28 14.99 6.79 -3.44
C ARG A 28 15.55 5.39 -3.39
N ARG A 29 16.76 5.29 -2.86
CA ARG A 29 17.43 4.01 -2.60
C ARG A 29 17.32 3.68 -1.11
N THR A 30 16.83 2.50 -0.80
CA THR A 30 16.77 1.97 0.57
C THR A 30 17.55 0.67 0.63
N GLU A 31 18.45 0.60 1.60
CA GLU A 31 19.22 -0.59 1.90
C GLU A 31 18.67 -1.25 3.16
N TYR A 32 18.31 -2.52 3.04
CA TYR A 32 17.79 -3.37 4.08
C TYR A 32 18.91 -4.20 4.69
N GLN A 33 18.86 -4.41 6.01
CA GLN A 33 19.95 -5.09 6.69
C GLN A 33 19.87 -6.61 6.55
N ASN A 34 18.66 -7.15 6.41
CA ASN A 34 18.42 -8.59 6.27
C ASN A 34 17.22 -8.87 5.35
N ALA A 35 17.04 -10.14 4.98
CA ALA A 35 15.93 -10.56 4.13
C ALA A 35 14.56 -10.40 4.82
N GLY A 36 14.51 -10.49 6.14
CA GLY A 36 13.27 -10.31 6.93
C GLY A 36 12.71 -8.89 6.82
N ASP A 37 13.58 -7.87 6.88
CA ASP A 37 13.19 -6.48 6.66
C ASP A 37 12.62 -6.27 5.26
N LEU A 38 13.17 -6.97 4.26
CA LEU A 38 12.75 -6.89 2.87
C LEU A 38 11.37 -7.54 2.68
N VAL A 39 11.10 -8.66 3.34
CA VAL A 39 9.76 -9.30 3.37
C VAL A 39 8.75 -8.42 4.10
N ALA A 40 9.12 -7.82 5.23
CA ALA A 40 8.25 -6.90 5.96
C ALA A 40 7.89 -5.66 5.13
N ALA A 41 8.85 -5.14 4.35
CA ALA A 41 8.61 -4.04 3.42
C ALA A 41 7.63 -4.42 2.30
N ILE A 42 7.74 -5.62 1.73
CA ILE A 42 6.79 -6.13 0.72
C ILE A 42 5.37 -6.17 1.30
N ASP A 43 5.18 -6.77 2.47
CA ASP A 43 3.86 -6.88 3.12
C ASP A 43 3.26 -5.49 3.44
N MET A 44 4.08 -4.55 3.90
CA MET A 44 3.65 -3.16 4.14
C MET A 44 3.17 -2.49 2.84
N VAL A 45 3.93 -2.64 1.75
CA VAL A 45 3.60 -2.05 0.45
C VAL A 45 2.34 -2.68 -0.15
N GLU A 46 2.18 -4.01 -0.10
CA GLU A 46 0.95 -4.69 -0.54
C GLU A 46 -0.27 -4.18 0.23
N LYS A 47 -0.15 -4.04 1.55
CA LYS A 47 -1.21 -3.50 2.40
C LYS A 47 -1.52 -2.04 2.09
N SER A 48 -0.51 -1.22 1.81
CA SER A 48 -0.72 0.18 1.44
C SER A 48 -1.48 0.29 0.11
N ILE A 49 -1.04 -0.42 -0.93
CA ILE A 49 -1.70 -0.42 -2.24
C ILE A 49 -3.16 -0.91 -2.11
N ALA A 50 -3.39 -2.01 -1.38
CA ALA A 50 -4.73 -2.52 -1.13
C ALA A 50 -5.59 -1.58 -0.26
N GLY A 51 -4.97 -0.87 0.69
CA GLY A 51 -5.61 0.11 1.56
C GLY A 51 -5.99 1.39 0.82
N GLU A 52 -5.11 1.90 -0.05
CA GLU A 52 -5.36 3.05 -0.91
C GLU A 52 -6.50 2.76 -1.90
N ALA A 53 -6.54 1.55 -2.47
CA ALA A 53 -7.67 1.09 -3.29
C ALA A 53 -9.01 1.12 -2.52
N ARG A 54 -8.99 0.93 -1.19
CA ARG A 54 -10.19 1.02 -0.33
C ARG A 54 -10.51 2.46 0.10
N ALA A 55 -9.49 3.30 0.32
CA ALA A 55 -9.67 4.70 0.70
C ALA A 55 -10.31 5.55 -0.41
N GLY A 56 -10.13 5.16 -1.67
CA GLY A 56 -10.78 5.78 -2.84
C GLY A 56 -12.27 5.47 -3.02
N ARG A 57 -12.87 4.59 -2.20
CA ARG A 57 -14.31 4.29 -2.31
C ARG A 57 -15.08 5.31 -1.45
N PRO A 58 -15.83 6.26 -2.03
CA PRO A 58 -16.62 7.19 -1.24
C PRO A 58 -17.59 6.38 -0.38
N ARG A 59 -17.44 6.48 0.94
CA ARG A 59 -18.42 5.97 1.90
C ARG A 59 -19.70 6.77 1.66
N ARG A 60 -20.61 6.24 0.85
CA ARG A 60 -21.95 6.80 0.65
C ARG A 60 -22.58 6.91 2.04
N ARG A 61 -22.56 8.13 2.62
CA ARG A 61 -23.33 8.43 3.82
C ARG A 61 -24.79 8.28 3.41
N MET A 62 -25.38 7.16 3.78
CA MET A 62 -26.82 6.96 3.65
C MET A 62 -27.46 7.80 4.76
N THR A 63 -27.77 9.06 4.45
CA THR A 63 -28.61 9.88 5.31
C THR A 63 -29.99 9.25 5.30
N ILE A 64 -30.31 8.47 6.34
CA ILE A 64 -31.68 8.02 6.58
C ILE A 64 -32.47 9.27 6.95
N LEU A 65 -33.20 9.82 5.98
CA LEU A 65 -34.24 10.81 6.23
C LEU A 65 -35.34 10.12 7.03
N GLN A 66 -35.27 10.24 8.36
CA GLN A 66 -36.35 9.84 9.25
C GLN A 66 -37.51 10.83 9.04
N VAL A 67 -38.41 10.50 8.12
CA VAL A 67 -39.67 11.24 7.93
C VAL A 67 -40.54 11.00 9.17
N GLY A 68 -40.55 12.00 10.05
CA GLY A 68 -41.47 12.07 11.17
C GLY A 68 -42.89 12.31 10.68
N ARG A 69 -43.68 11.25 10.59
CA ARG A 69 -45.14 11.31 10.44
C ARG A 69 -45.74 11.64 11.80
N ARG A 70 -46.07 12.92 12.05
CA ARG A 70 -46.98 13.29 13.15
C ARG A 70 -48.32 13.72 12.57
N ARG A 71 -49.35 13.15 13.20
CA ARG A 71 -50.78 13.26 12.91
C ARG A 71 -51.29 14.68 13.07
#